data_AF-A0A7J2XXE4-F1
#
_entry.id   AF-A0A7J2XXE4-F1
#
_cell.length_a   1.000
_cell.length_b   1.000
_cell.length_c   1.000
_cell.angle_alpha   90.00
_cell.angle_beta   90.00
_cell.angle_gamma   90.00
#
_symmetry.space_group_name_H-M   'P 1'
#
loop_
_entity.id
_entity.type
_entity.pdbx_description
1 polymer ?
#
loop_
_entity_poly.entity_id
_entity_poly.type
_entity_poly.pdbx_seq_one_letter_code
_entity_poly.pdbx_strand_id
1 'polypeptide(L)'
;PQIPYVPTYLAFRELRGMLPAAMKCDFDVIFVDGHGVLHPRGLGEASHLGLLLGKPSIGVAKSKLVGEIEGSHVKFMGKEIAALHRGGFISPGHLSNLESALKAAIKFWREGNQPLPLKIAHSLSKSAKFSN
;
A
#
# COMPACT_ATOMS: atom_id res chain seq x y z
N PRO A 1 2.89 -9.25 26.77
CA PRO A 1 4.22 -9.14 26.14
C PRO A 1 4.16 -8.21 24.91
N GLN A 2 4.94 -7.13 24.93
CA GLN A 2 5.06 -6.22 23.79
C GLN A 2 5.87 -6.93 22.70
N ILE A 3 5.24 -7.14 21.53
CA ILE A 3 5.88 -7.80 20.39
C ILE A 3 6.99 -6.87 19.87
N PRO A 4 8.24 -7.35 19.71
CA PRO A 4 9.34 -6.52 19.21
C PRO A 4 9.05 -6.00 17.80
N TYR A 5 9.52 -4.78 17.50
CA TYR A 5 9.36 -4.15 16.19
C TYR A 5 10.15 -4.93 15.13
N VAL A 6 9.44 -5.64 14.26
CA VAL A 6 10.03 -6.27 13.09
C VAL A 6 9.39 -5.61 11.86
N PRO A 7 10.13 -4.82 11.06
CA PRO A 7 9.59 -4.02 9.95
C PRO A 7 8.72 -4.80 8.96
N THR A 8 8.94 -6.11 8.81
CA THR A 8 8.20 -7.00 7.90
C THR A 8 6.89 -7.56 8.48
N TYR A 9 6.54 -7.21 9.73
CA TYR A 9 5.30 -7.65 10.41
C TYR A 9 4.34 -6.49 10.70
N LEU A 10 4.58 -5.30 10.13
CA LEU A 10 3.73 -4.13 10.33
C LEU A 10 2.27 -4.41 9.95
N ALA A 11 2.05 -5.19 8.87
CA ALA A 11 0.74 -5.66 8.46
C ALA A 11 -0.08 -6.27 9.63
N PHE A 12 0.51 -7.10 10.49
CA PHE A 12 -0.22 -7.77 11.57
C PHE A 12 -0.78 -6.81 12.62
N ARG A 13 -0.16 -5.64 12.79
CA ARG A 13 -0.64 -4.60 13.72
C ARG A 13 -1.71 -3.74 13.05
N GLU A 14 -1.42 -3.22 11.86
CA GLU A 14 -2.27 -2.25 11.18
C GLU A 14 -3.55 -2.90 10.61
N LEU A 15 -3.48 -4.17 10.18
CA LEU A 15 -4.63 -4.91 9.66
C LEU A 15 -5.78 -5.02 10.66
N ARG A 16 -5.50 -5.06 11.97
CA ARG A 16 -6.54 -5.12 13.01
C ARG A 16 -7.49 -3.94 12.96
N GLY A 17 -6.99 -2.75 12.59
CA GLY A 17 -7.82 -1.56 12.39
C GLY A 17 -8.33 -1.44 10.96
N MET A 18 -7.48 -1.73 9.98
CA MET A 18 -7.82 -1.54 8.56
C MET A 18 -8.92 -2.49 8.07
N LEU A 19 -8.86 -3.78 8.43
CA LEU A 19 -9.79 -4.77 7.90
C LEU A 19 -11.24 -4.49 8.31
N PRO A 20 -11.58 -4.29 9.60
CA PRO A 20 -12.95 -3.97 9.99
C PRO A 20 -13.46 -2.64 9.42
N ALA A 21 -12.59 -1.65 9.25
CA ALA A 21 -12.95 -0.38 8.64
C ALA A 21 -13.25 -0.55 7.14
N ALA A 22 -12.41 -1.28 6.41
CA ALA A 22 -12.61 -1.57 5.01
C ALA A 22 -13.89 -2.39 4.77
N MET A 23 -14.17 -3.40 5.61
CA MET A 23 -15.39 -4.22 5.47
C MET A 23 -16.71 -3.43 5.60
N LYS A 24 -16.68 -2.22 6.17
CA LYS A 24 -17.85 -1.34 6.29
C LYS A 24 -18.05 -0.42 5.09
N CYS A 25 -17.13 -0.44 4.14
CA CYS A 25 -17.15 0.42 2.97
C CYS A 25 -17.36 -0.41 1.71
N ASP A 26 -18.11 0.15 0.75
CA ASP A 26 -18.14 -0.38 -0.60
C ASP A 26 -17.08 0.31 -1.48
N PHE A 27 -16.36 -0.50 -2.26
CA PHE A 27 -15.27 -0.05 -3.13
C PHE A 27 -14.84 -1.16 -4.09
N ASP A 28 -14.33 -0.75 -5.26
CA ASP A 28 -13.78 -1.65 -6.27
C ASP A 28 -12.29 -1.97 -6.05
N VAL A 29 -11.53 -0.99 -5.53
CA VAL A 29 -10.09 -1.11 -5.29
C VAL A 29 -9.69 -0.31 -4.06
N ILE A 30 -8.77 -0.85 -3.27
CA ILE A 30 -8.22 -0.17 -2.08
C ILE A 30 -6.76 0.22 -2.28
N PHE A 31 -6.42 1.47 -1.97
CA PHE A 31 -5.05 1.91 -1.81
C PHE A 31 -4.62 1.74 -0.36
N VAL A 32 -3.39 1.28 -0.15
CA VAL A 32 -2.79 1.07 1.17
C VAL A 32 -1.50 1.88 1.28
N ASP A 33 -1.33 2.62 2.38
CA ASP A 33 -0.05 3.28 2.73
C ASP A 33 0.93 2.22 3.26
N GLY A 34 1.50 1.48 2.33
CA GLY A 34 2.33 0.29 2.58
C GLY A 34 2.70 -0.39 1.27
N HIS A 35 3.47 -1.46 1.35
CA HIS A 35 3.88 -2.20 0.16
C HIS A 35 2.88 -3.30 -0.18
N GLY A 36 2.82 -3.67 -1.45
CA GLY A 36 2.21 -4.92 -1.91
C GLY A 36 3.31 -5.95 -2.16
N VAL A 37 3.50 -6.35 -3.42
CA VAL A 37 4.51 -7.35 -3.81
C VAL A 37 5.96 -6.86 -3.64
N LEU A 38 6.19 -5.54 -3.49
CA LEU A 38 7.52 -4.97 -3.18
C LEU A 38 7.88 -5.20 -1.71
N HIS A 39 8.00 -6.47 -1.33
CA HIS A 39 8.26 -6.95 0.02
C HIS A 39 9.20 -8.17 -0.07
N PRO A 40 10.10 -8.42 0.91
CA PRO A 40 11.02 -9.57 0.86
C PRO A 40 10.35 -10.93 0.61
N ARG A 41 9.07 -11.06 0.96
CA ARG A 41 8.26 -12.27 0.80
C ARG A 41 7.17 -12.15 -0.27
N GLY A 42 7.14 -11.07 -1.04
CA GLY A 42 6.07 -10.79 -2.01
C GLY A 42 4.69 -10.51 -1.39
N LEU A 43 4.60 -10.41 -0.06
CA LEU A 43 3.36 -10.26 0.70
C LEU A 43 3.46 -9.09 1.69
N GLY A 44 3.39 -7.86 1.18
CA GLY A 44 3.27 -6.65 2.00
C GLY A 44 1.85 -6.39 2.52
N GLU A 45 1.66 -5.26 3.21
CA GLU A 45 0.38 -4.85 3.80
C GLU A 45 -0.76 -4.84 2.78
N ALA A 46 -0.52 -4.28 1.59
CA ALA A 46 -1.55 -4.17 0.56
C ALA A 46 -1.98 -5.55 0.05
N SER A 47 -1.00 -6.45 -0.19
CA SER A 47 -1.28 -7.81 -0.64
C SER A 47 -2.04 -8.61 0.41
N HIS A 48 -1.64 -8.49 1.69
CA HIS A 48 -2.30 -9.18 2.78
C HIS A 48 -3.73 -8.67 3.01
N LEU A 49 -3.95 -7.35 3.05
CA LEU A 49 -5.28 -6.77 3.22
C LEU A 49 -6.21 -7.15 2.07
N GLY A 50 -5.74 -7.03 0.83
CA GLY A 50 -6.53 -7.38 -0.36
C GLY A 50 -6.93 -8.86 -0.38
N LEU A 51 -6.01 -9.74 0.03
CA LEU A 51 -6.29 -11.18 0.16
C LEU A 51 -7.41 -11.45 1.18
N LEU A 52 -7.34 -10.82 2.36
CA LEU A 52 -8.37 -10.99 3.40
C LEU A 52 -9.73 -10.42 3.00
N LEU A 53 -9.73 -9.33 2.22
CA LEU A 53 -10.95 -8.71 1.70
C LEU A 53 -11.52 -9.42 0.47
N GLY A 54 -10.73 -10.25 -0.22
CA GLY A 54 -11.07 -10.79 -1.54
C GLY A 54 -11.25 -9.70 -2.60
N LYS A 55 -10.58 -8.53 -2.46
CA LYS A 55 -10.74 -7.37 -3.34
C LYS A 55 -9.40 -6.85 -3.87
N PRO A 56 -9.39 -6.21 -5.06
CA PRO A 56 -8.19 -5.58 -5.60
C PRO A 56 -7.54 -4.58 -4.64
N SER A 57 -6.22 -4.66 -4.49
CA SER A 57 -5.46 -3.75 -3.65
C SER A 57 -4.16 -3.29 -4.31
N ILE A 58 -3.73 -2.08 -3.95
CA ILE A 58 -2.50 -1.44 -4.44
C ILE A 58 -1.77 -0.80 -3.26
N GLY A 59 -0.47 -1.08 -3.15
CA GLY A 59 0.39 -0.46 -2.15
C GLY A 59 1.06 0.80 -2.70
N VAL A 60 1.01 1.90 -1.93
CA VAL A 60 1.78 3.12 -2.21
C VAL A 60 2.55 3.54 -0.96
N ALA A 61 3.82 3.17 -0.90
CA ALA A 61 4.70 3.46 0.22
C ALA A 61 5.56 4.71 0.00
N LYS A 62 6.08 5.29 1.10
CA LYS A 62 6.90 6.51 1.10
C LYS A 62 8.41 6.25 1.08
N SER A 63 8.82 5.00 1.25
CA SER A 63 10.21 4.58 1.31
C SER A 63 10.40 3.25 0.58
N LYS A 64 11.64 2.96 0.20
CA LYS A 64 12.02 1.68 -0.39
C LYS A 64 12.18 0.63 0.70
N LEU A 65 11.54 -0.52 0.54
CA LEU A 65 11.76 -1.68 1.39
C LEU A 65 12.77 -2.67 0.79
N VAL A 66 12.60 -3.04 -0.47
CA VAL A 66 13.47 -3.97 -1.23
C VAL A 66 13.62 -3.52 -2.69
N GLY A 67 14.49 -4.19 -3.42
CA GLY A 67 14.70 -3.98 -4.85
C GLY A 67 15.69 -2.87 -5.19
N GLU A 68 16.03 -2.82 -6.47
CA GLU A 68 16.93 -1.87 -7.10
C GLU A 68 16.11 -0.89 -7.95
N ILE A 69 16.46 0.39 -7.87
CA ILE A 69 15.76 1.45 -8.62
C ILE A 69 16.49 1.64 -9.94
N GLU A 70 15.75 1.50 -11.04
CA GLU A 70 16.22 1.77 -12.40
C GLU A 70 15.28 2.78 -13.06
N GLY A 71 15.68 4.05 -13.10
CA GLY A 71 14.81 5.14 -13.55
C GLY A 71 13.57 5.26 -12.66
N SER A 72 12.38 5.12 -13.26
CA SER A 72 11.10 5.10 -12.55
C SER A 72 10.64 3.71 -12.12
N HIS A 73 11.42 2.66 -12.36
CA HIS A 73 11.03 1.28 -12.11
C HIS A 73 11.81 0.69 -10.94
N VAL A 74 11.22 -0.29 -10.25
CA VAL A 74 11.89 -1.03 -9.19
C VAL A 74 11.89 -2.51 -9.52
N LYS A 75 13.10 -3.06 -9.65
CA LYS A 75 13.31 -4.48 -9.88
C LYS A 75 13.65 -5.19 -8.60
N PHE A 76 13.06 -6.35 -8.38
CA PHE A 76 13.39 -7.23 -7.28
C PHE A 76 13.36 -8.68 -7.77
N MET A 77 14.39 -9.45 -7.45
CA MET A 77 14.58 -10.81 -7.96
C MET A 77 14.48 -10.89 -9.51
N GLY A 78 15.07 -9.91 -10.20
CA GLY A 78 15.09 -9.83 -11.66
C GLY A 78 13.75 -9.43 -12.32
N LYS A 79 12.70 -9.13 -11.54
CA LYS A 79 11.38 -8.73 -12.05
C LYS A 79 11.06 -7.30 -11.68
N GLU A 80 10.50 -6.57 -12.62
CA GLU A 80 9.90 -5.26 -12.34
C GLU A 80 8.58 -5.45 -11.61
N ILE A 81 8.53 -5.05 -10.33
CA ILE A 81 7.38 -5.31 -9.46
C ILE A 81 6.83 -4.06 -8.78
N ALA A 82 7.44 -2.91 -9.06
CA ALA A 82 6.98 -1.62 -8.58
C ALA A 82 7.53 -0.49 -9.44
N ALA A 83 6.98 0.71 -9.25
CA ALA A 83 7.46 1.91 -9.90
C ALA A 83 7.43 3.10 -8.94
N LEU A 84 8.35 4.05 -9.16
CA LEU A 84 8.38 5.32 -8.47
C LEU A 84 7.51 6.33 -9.21
N HIS A 85 6.67 7.04 -8.45
CA HIS A 85 5.96 8.20 -8.94
C HIS A 85 5.97 9.28 -7.86
N ARG A 86 6.57 10.45 -8.17
CA ARG A 86 6.63 11.62 -7.26
C ARG A 86 7.11 11.28 -5.84
N GLY A 87 8.08 10.37 -5.72
CA GLY A 87 8.65 9.92 -4.44
C GLY A 87 7.84 8.84 -3.71
N GLY A 88 6.71 8.39 -4.26
CA GLY A 88 5.98 7.22 -3.75
C GLY A 88 6.32 5.96 -4.54
N PHE A 89 6.34 4.82 -3.85
CA PHE A 89 6.59 3.49 -4.40
C PHE A 89 5.26 2.77 -4.62
N ILE A 90 4.84 2.64 -5.88
CA ILE A 90 3.61 1.95 -6.28
C ILE A 90 3.92 0.49 -6.53
N SER A 91 3.25 -0.42 -5.84
CA SER A 91 3.40 -1.87 -6.02
C SER A 91 2.04 -2.58 -6.01
N PRO A 92 1.81 -3.57 -6.89
CA PRO A 92 0.59 -4.38 -6.87
C PRO A 92 0.36 -5.06 -5.53
N GLY A 93 -0.88 -5.10 -5.06
CA GLY A 93 -1.29 -5.81 -3.84
C GLY A 93 -1.84 -7.20 -4.16
N HIS A 94 -3.17 -7.29 -4.21
CA HIS A 94 -3.96 -8.48 -4.56
C HIS A 94 -4.85 -8.16 -5.76
N LEU A 95 -5.13 -9.16 -6.62
CA LEU A 95 -5.94 -9.04 -7.84
C LEU A 95 -5.58 -7.82 -8.71
N SER A 96 -4.29 -7.47 -8.74
CA SER A 96 -3.73 -6.37 -9.52
C SER A 96 -2.36 -6.75 -10.07
N ASN A 97 -1.91 -6.00 -11.06
CA ASN A 97 -0.58 -6.10 -11.66
C ASN A 97 0.04 -4.70 -11.77
N LEU A 98 1.31 -4.61 -12.19
CA LEU A 98 2.02 -3.32 -12.18
C LEU A 98 1.35 -2.27 -13.06
N GLU A 99 0.89 -2.66 -14.26
CA GLU A 99 0.21 -1.76 -15.19
C GLU A 99 -1.08 -1.19 -14.60
N SER A 100 -1.97 -2.06 -14.11
CA SER A 100 -3.25 -1.66 -13.49
C SER A 100 -3.04 -0.83 -12.21
N ALA A 101 -2.03 -1.18 -11.41
CA ALA A 101 -1.67 -0.44 -10.21
C ALA A 101 -1.21 0.99 -10.53
N LEU A 102 -0.35 1.14 -11.53
CA LEU A 102 0.13 2.44 -12.01
C LEU A 102 -1.02 3.28 -12.57
N LYS A 103 -1.83 2.70 -13.46
CA LYS A 103 -2.98 3.38 -14.07
C LYS A 103 -3.94 3.91 -13.00
N ALA A 104 -4.29 3.08 -12.02
CA ALA A 104 -5.17 3.48 -10.93
C ALA A 104 -4.52 4.54 -10.03
N ALA A 105 -3.27 4.33 -9.59
CA ALA A 105 -2.58 5.27 -8.71
C ALA A 105 -2.44 6.66 -9.37
N ILE A 106 -1.97 6.71 -10.61
CA ILE A 106 -1.75 7.96 -11.35
C ILE A 106 -3.07 8.69 -11.61
N LYS A 107 -4.16 7.97 -11.93
CA LYS A 107 -5.49 8.57 -12.12
C LYS A 107 -5.96 9.38 -10.91
N PHE A 108 -5.61 8.94 -9.70
CA PHE A 108 -5.96 9.62 -8.46
C PHE A 108 -4.82 10.46 -7.87
N TRP A 109 -3.68 10.58 -8.55
CA TRP A 109 -2.52 11.32 -8.06
C TRP A 109 -2.61 12.79 -8.47
N ARG A 110 -2.76 13.68 -7.48
CA ARG A 110 -2.88 15.13 -7.72
C ARG A 110 -1.59 15.88 -7.41
N GLU A 111 -1.02 15.65 -6.24
CA GLU A 111 0.19 16.34 -5.78
C GLU A 111 0.93 15.49 -4.73
N GLY A 112 2.15 15.85 -4.34
CA GLY A 112 2.92 15.15 -3.31
C GLY A 112 3.25 13.69 -3.67
N ASN A 113 3.48 12.86 -2.66
CA ASN A 113 4.03 11.50 -2.79
C ASN A 113 3.02 10.36 -2.66
N GLN A 114 1.71 10.65 -2.66
CA GLN A 114 0.65 9.64 -2.57
C GLN A 114 -0.61 10.06 -3.35
N PRO A 115 -1.43 9.09 -3.80
CA PRO A 115 -2.71 9.38 -4.45
C PRO A 115 -3.72 9.95 -3.45
N LEU A 116 -4.73 10.66 -3.99
CA LEU A 116 -5.74 11.39 -3.22
C LEU A 116 -6.45 10.54 -2.15
N PRO A 117 -6.87 9.28 -2.40
CA PRO A 117 -7.51 8.44 -1.37
C PRO A 117 -6.65 8.27 -0.11
N LEU A 118 -5.33 8.05 -0.27
CA LEU A 118 -4.42 7.90 0.88
C LEU A 118 -4.21 9.22 1.62
N LYS A 119 -4.19 10.35 0.90
CA LYS A 119 -4.11 11.66 1.54
C LYS A 119 -5.35 11.97 2.38
N ILE A 120 -6.53 11.66 1.85
CA ILE A 120 -7.80 11.82 2.57
C ILE A 120 -7.79 10.93 3.81
N ALA A 121 -7.44 9.66 3.67
CA ALA A 121 -7.34 8.72 4.80
C ALA A 121 -6.36 9.20 5.89
N HIS A 122 -5.20 9.73 5.49
CA HIS A 122 -4.21 10.30 6.41
C HIS A 122 -4.72 11.54 7.15
N SER A 123 -5.47 12.41 6.46
CA SER A 123 -6.10 13.58 7.09
C SER A 123 -7.17 13.16 8.11
N LEU A 124 -8.08 12.27 7.70
CA LEU A 124 -9.15 11.77 8.55
C LEU A 124 -8.62 11.02 9.77
N SER A 125 -7.54 10.23 9.64
CA SER A 125 -6.95 9.50 10.76
C SER A 125 -6.31 10.43 11.79
N LYS A 126 -5.83 11.61 11.41
CA LYS A 126 -5.37 12.65 12.33
C LYS A 126 -6.54 13.31 13.06
N SER A 127 -7.63 13.60 12.37
CA SER A 127 -8.82 14.21 12.97
C SER A 127 -9.58 13.28 13.90
N ALA A 128 -9.57 11.96 13.61
CA ALA A 128 -10.22 10.95 14.45
C ALA A 128 -9.54 10.73 15.81
N LYS A 129 -8.36 11.31 16.07
CA LYS A 129 -7.63 11.17 17.34
C LYS A 129 -8.25 11.90 18.54
N PHE A 130 -9.47 12.42 18.44
CA PHE A 130 -10.15 13.12 19.53
C PHE A 130 -11.59 12.62 19.69
N SER A 131 -11.75 11.41 20.21
CA SER A 131 -13.00 10.90 20.78
C SER A 131 -12.67 9.77 21.74
N ASN A 132 -12.03 10.12 22.87
CA ASN A 132 -12.06 9.32 24.09
C ASN A 132 -12.83 10.14 25.13
#